data_AF-A0A3C0L2Z5-F1
#
_entry.id   AF-A0A3C0L2Z5-F1
#
_cell.length_a   1.000
_cell.length_b   1.000
_cell.length_c   1.000
_cell.angle_alpha   90.00
_cell.angle_beta   90.00
_cell.angle_gamma   90.00
#
_symmetry.space_group_name_H-M   'P 1'
#
loop_
_entity.id
_entity.type
_entity.pdbx_description
1 polymer ?
#
loop_
_entity_poly.entity_id
_entity_poly.type
_entity_poly.pdbx_seq_one_letter_code
_entity_poly.pdbx_strand_id
1 'polypeptide(L)'
;MPVIKNLLLTTWFRLRSFVLRAGRTIVLVVVALSFLNSIGTDGSFGNEDTETSVLSVIGKSITPAFYPMGLTDDNWPATVGLFTGLFAKEAVVGTLNALYSGQVEGDPMTLLQASEAAAMSVYDNASALGGALLDPLGLSLNDDAANDSSQGAALANMAAYFGSDLAAFSYLVFILLYAPCVAVIAAMHKESGLKWAGLVFGWTTLVGYITATMVYQVGSFSAHPQFSAAWISGLVVVLALAIFSLKRVG
;
A
#
# COMPACT_ATOMS: atom_id res chain seq x y z
N MET A 1 -26.45 28.17 -23.15
CA MET A 1 -25.85 27.65 -21.91
C MET A 1 -26.08 26.14 -21.88
N PRO A 2 -25.07 25.30 -21.60
CA PRO A 2 -25.30 23.87 -21.48
C PRO A 2 -26.30 23.60 -20.35
N VAL A 3 -27.32 22.79 -20.62
CA VAL A 3 -28.38 22.48 -19.65
C VAL A 3 -27.80 21.54 -18.60
N ILE A 4 -27.76 21.95 -17.33
CA ILE A 4 -27.20 21.20 -16.19
C ILE A 4 -27.70 19.75 -16.14
N LYS A 5 -28.98 19.53 -16.49
CA LYS A 5 -29.60 18.21 -16.57
C LYS A 5 -28.93 17.28 -17.57
N ASN A 6 -28.57 17.78 -18.76
CA ASN A 6 -27.87 16.98 -19.77
C ASN A 6 -26.45 16.64 -19.31
N LEU A 7 -25.77 17.59 -18.67
CA LEU A 7 -24.42 17.40 -18.16
C LEU A 7 -24.40 16.31 -17.06
N LEU A 8 -25.29 16.40 -16.08
CA LEU A 8 -25.49 15.38 -15.03
C LEU A 8 -25.83 14.00 -15.59
N LEU A 9 -26.75 13.91 -16.55
CA LEU A 9 -27.12 12.64 -17.17
C LEU A 9 -25.93 12.01 -17.91
N THR A 10 -25.20 12.79 -18.70
CA THR A 10 -24.03 12.27 -19.43
C THR A 10 -22.89 11.83 -18.50
N THR A 11 -22.65 12.57 -17.41
CA THR A 11 -21.67 12.18 -16.39
C THR A 11 -22.10 10.91 -15.65
N TRP A 12 -23.38 10.80 -15.27
CA TRP A 12 -23.93 9.63 -14.61
C TRP A 12 -23.80 8.36 -15.45
N PHE A 13 -24.12 8.41 -16.74
CA PHE A 13 -23.99 7.24 -17.62
C PHE A 13 -22.53 6.79 -17.79
N ARG A 14 -21.59 7.74 -17.90
CA ARG A 14 -20.15 7.44 -17.96
C ARG A 14 -19.66 6.84 -16.66
N LEU A 15 -20.05 7.41 -15.52
CA LEU A 15 -19.69 6.92 -14.19
C LEU A 15 -20.22 5.50 -13.97
N ARG A 16 -21.51 5.26 -14.23
CA ARG A 16 -22.12 3.93 -14.10
C ARG A 16 -21.40 2.88 -14.97
N SER A 17 -21.06 3.24 -16.21
CA SER A 17 -20.34 2.34 -17.10
C SER A 17 -18.92 2.03 -16.59
N PHE A 18 -18.23 3.04 -16.05
CA PHE A 18 -16.92 2.86 -15.43
C PHE A 18 -16.99 1.97 -14.19
N VAL A 19 -17.90 2.27 -13.26
CA VAL A 19 -18.08 1.52 -12.00
C VAL A 19 -18.39 0.04 -12.27
N LEU A 20 -19.31 -0.27 -13.19
CA LEU A 20 -19.67 -1.66 -13.50
C LEU A 20 -18.53 -2.43 -14.18
N ARG A 21 -17.71 -1.78 -15.00
CA ARG A 21 -16.59 -2.42 -15.70
C ARG A 21 -15.38 -2.61 -14.80
N ALA A 22 -14.99 -1.57 -14.05
CA ALA A 22 -13.87 -1.62 -13.11
C ALA A 22 -14.20 -2.49 -11.89
N GLY A 23 -15.41 -2.34 -11.33
CA GLY A 23 -15.89 -3.10 -10.18
C GLY A 23 -15.89 -4.60 -10.43
N ARG A 24 -16.28 -5.07 -11.62
CA ARG A 24 -16.22 -6.50 -11.96
C ARG A 24 -14.81 -7.08 -11.85
N THR A 25 -13.79 -6.32 -12.28
CA THR A 25 -12.39 -6.74 -12.16
C THR A 25 -11.91 -6.70 -10.71
N ILE A 26 -12.24 -5.64 -9.97
CA ILE A 26 -11.84 -5.49 -8.56
C ILE A 26 -12.45 -6.60 -7.71
N VAL A 27 -13.76 -6.87 -7.83
CA VAL A 27 -14.44 -7.92 -7.07
C VAL A 27 -13.84 -9.30 -7.36
N LEU A 28 -13.55 -9.63 -8.62
CA LEU A 28 -12.88 -10.88 -8.97
C LEU A 28 -11.53 -11.04 -8.29
N VAL A 29 -10.73 -9.97 -8.29
CA VAL A 29 -9.41 -9.95 -7.64
C VAL A 29 -9.54 -10.05 -6.12
N VAL A 30 -10.45 -9.28 -5.50
CA VAL A 30 -10.66 -9.30 -4.04
C VAL A 30 -11.15 -10.66 -3.56
N VAL A 31 -12.07 -11.31 -4.29
CA VAL A 31 -12.52 -12.68 -3.98
C VAL A 31 -11.36 -13.67 -4.07
N ALA A 32 -10.51 -13.56 -5.10
CA ALA A 32 -9.32 -14.39 -5.22
C ALA A 32 -8.34 -14.14 -4.06
N LEU A 33 -8.10 -12.88 -3.69
CA LEU A 33 -7.24 -12.51 -2.56
C LEU A 33 -7.81 -12.99 -1.22
N SER A 34 -9.11 -12.88 -1.01
CA SER A 34 -9.80 -13.37 0.20
C SER A 34 -9.71 -14.89 0.30
N PHE A 35 -9.87 -15.60 -0.83
CA PHE A 35 -9.65 -17.04 -0.88
C PHE A 35 -8.19 -17.42 -0.56
N LEU A 36 -7.22 -16.67 -1.09
CA LEU A 36 -5.79 -16.85 -0.81
C LEU A 36 -5.42 -16.50 0.65
N ASN A 37 -6.14 -15.58 1.29
CA ASN A 37 -5.95 -15.24 2.70
C ASN A 37 -6.53 -16.34 3.61
N SER A 38 -7.69 -16.89 3.26
CA SER A 38 -8.36 -17.92 4.07
C SER A 38 -7.67 -19.29 4.03
N ILE A 39 -6.93 -19.60 2.96
CA ILE A 39 -6.24 -20.88 2.78
C ILE A 39 -4.83 -20.85 3.41
N GLY A 40 -4.58 -21.76 4.34
CA GLY A 40 -3.25 -21.99 4.90
C GLY A 40 -2.35 -22.80 3.98
N THR A 41 -1.04 -22.75 4.22
CA THR A 41 -0.03 -23.57 3.51
C THR A 41 -0.27 -25.07 3.64
N ASP A 42 -0.98 -25.49 4.69
CA ASP A 42 -1.29 -26.89 4.99
C ASP A 42 -2.60 -27.36 4.34
N GLY A 43 -3.28 -26.49 3.58
CA GLY A 43 -4.57 -26.78 2.96
C GLY A 43 -5.77 -26.66 3.92
N SER A 44 -5.55 -26.19 5.15
CA SER A 44 -6.61 -25.88 6.11
C SER A 44 -7.26 -24.52 5.84
N PHE A 45 -8.58 -24.44 6.04
CA PHE A 45 -9.34 -23.20 5.99
C PHE A 45 -9.36 -22.53 7.36
N GLY A 46 -9.34 -21.20 7.39
CA GLY A 46 -9.42 -20.41 8.63
C GLY A 46 -8.08 -19.88 9.14
N ASN A 47 -7.09 -19.70 8.26
CA ASN A 47 -5.82 -19.06 8.59
C ASN A 47 -5.80 -17.57 8.20
N GLU A 48 -6.97 -16.91 8.23
CA GLU A 48 -7.09 -15.50 7.85
C GLU A 48 -6.17 -14.65 8.71
N ASP A 49 -5.38 -13.80 8.05
CA ASP A 49 -4.46 -12.85 8.68
C ASP A 49 -3.40 -13.48 9.62
N THR A 50 -3.11 -14.78 9.44
CA THR A 50 -2.05 -15.52 10.15
C THR A 50 -0.78 -15.62 9.31
N GLU A 51 0.38 -15.78 9.96
CA GLU A 51 1.67 -15.98 9.31
C GLU A 51 1.75 -17.18 8.35
N THR A 52 0.82 -18.12 8.48
CA THR A 52 0.73 -19.39 7.73
C THR A 52 -0.20 -19.32 6.53
N SER A 53 -0.84 -18.16 6.26
CA SER A 53 -1.64 -18.00 5.04
C SER A 53 -0.77 -18.02 3.79
N VAL A 54 -1.33 -18.48 2.67
CA VAL A 54 -0.61 -18.46 1.37
C VAL A 54 -0.20 -17.02 1.01
N LEU A 55 -1.00 -16.02 1.39
CA LEU A 55 -0.68 -14.61 1.21
C LEU A 55 0.56 -14.18 2.01
N SER A 56 0.68 -14.61 3.27
CA SER A 56 1.84 -14.33 4.13
C SER A 56 3.11 -15.00 3.61
N VAL A 57 3.03 -16.22 3.05
CA VAL A 57 4.17 -16.89 2.41
C VAL A 57 4.64 -16.17 1.15
N ILE A 58 3.71 -15.70 0.32
CA ILE A 58 4.05 -14.89 -0.86
C ILE A 58 4.71 -13.57 -0.40
N GLY A 59 4.18 -12.93 0.64
CA GLY A 59 4.77 -11.74 1.25
C GLY A 59 6.20 -11.97 1.75
N LYS A 60 6.42 -13.00 2.57
CA LYS A 60 7.75 -13.40 3.08
C LYS A 60 8.73 -13.75 1.95
N SER A 61 8.24 -14.31 0.84
CA SER A 61 9.08 -14.63 -0.33
C SER A 61 9.56 -13.38 -1.07
N ILE A 62 8.83 -12.27 -0.99
CA ILE A 62 9.15 -11.01 -1.66
C ILE A 62 9.99 -10.08 -0.76
N THR A 63 9.87 -10.18 0.57
CA THR A 63 10.60 -9.34 1.55
C THR A 63 12.12 -9.25 1.32
N PRO A 64 12.84 -10.32 0.93
CA PRO A 64 14.29 -10.25 0.69
C PRO A 64 14.68 -9.24 -0.41
N ALA A 65 13.81 -9.01 -1.38
CA ALA A 65 14.04 -8.00 -2.41
C ALA A 65 14.05 -6.57 -1.84
N PHE A 66 13.44 -6.35 -0.67
CA PHE A 66 13.32 -5.05 -0.01
C PHE A 66 14.33 -4.84 1.13
N TYR A 67 15.20 -5.81 1.44
CA TYR A 67 16.28 -5.62 2.41
C TYR A 67 17.20 -4.42 2.11
N PRO A 68 17.58 -4.14 0.85
CA PRO A 68 18.43 -2.99 0.55
C PRO A 68 17.80 -1.64 0.92
N MET A 69 16.48 -1.63 1.09
CA MET A 69 15.65 -0.47 1.42
C MET A 69 15.35 -0.36 2.92
N GLY A 70 15.87 -1.29 3.73
CA GLY A 70 15.74 -1.30 5.19
C GLY A 70 14.64 -2.19 5.74
N LEU A 71 13.96 -3.00 4.92
CA LEU A 71 13.00 -3.99 5.44
C LEU A 71 13.75 -5.20 6.01
N THR A 72 13.31 -5.70 7.16
CA THR A 72 13.80 -6.92 7.80
C THR A 72 12.77 -8.05 7.64
N ASP A 73 13.19 -9.30 7.92
CA ASP A 73 12.30 -10.48 7.85
C ASP A 73 11.06 -10.37 8.72
N ASP A 74 11.22 -9.74 9.90
CA ASP A 74 10.14 -9.53 10.85
C ASP A 74 9.09 -8.54 10.32
N ASN A 75 9.44 -7.72 9.32
CA ASN A 75 8.56 -6.71 8.72
C ASN A 75 7.88 -7.20 7.41
N TRP A 76 7.58 -8.49 7.33
CA TRP A 76 6.79 -9.04 6.22
C TRP A 76 5.40 -8.37 6.02
N PRO A 77 4.72 -7.80 7.04
CA PRO A 77 3.45 -7.08 6.82
C PRO A 77 3.60 -5.88 5.87
N ALA A 78 4.76 -5.21 5.86
CA ALA A 78 5.02 -4.10 4.94
C ALA A 78 4.99 -4.57 3.47
N THR A 79 5.57 -5.75 3.19
CA THR A 79 5.57 -6.33 1.84
C THR A 79 4.16 -6.76 1.41
N VAL A 80 3.36 -7.30 2.33
CA VAL A 80 1.95 -7.64 2.07
C VAL A 80 1.14 -6.39 1.79
N GLY A 81 1.31 -5.32 2.60
CA GLY A 81 0.67 -4.03 2.39
C GLY A 81 1.02 -3.40 1.04
N LEU A 82 2.26 -3.55 0.58
CA LEU A 82 2.65 -3.11 -0.76
C LEU A 82 1.92 -3.87 -1.87
N PHE A 83 1.78 -5.19 -1.71
CA PHE A 83 1.09 -6.04 -2.68
C PHE A 83 -0.41 -5.73 -2.75
N THR A 84 -1.07 -5.56 -1.60
CA THR A 84 -2.48 -5.14 -1.54
C THR A 84 -2.67 -3.74 -2.14
N GLY A 85 -1.70 -2.85 -1.90
CA GLY A 85 -1.66 -1.51 -2.47
C GLY A 85 -1.65 -1.45 -3.99
N LEU A 86 -1.06 -2.47 -4.65
CA LEU A 86 -1.04 -2.53 -6.10
C LEU A 86 -2.46 -2.61 -6.68
N PHE A 87 -3.39 -3.22 -5.95
CA PHE A 87 -4.79 -3.28 -6.34
C PHE A 87 -5.54 -2.00 -5.99
N ALA A 88 -5.32 -1.46 -4.78
CA ALA A 88 -5.90 -0.22 -4.32
C ALA A 88 -4.96 0.49 -3.34
N LYS A 89 -4.51 1.72 -3.67
CA LYS A 89 -3.54 2.46 -2.84
C LYS A 89 -4.06 2.74 -1.42
N GLU A 90 -5.36 2.97 -1.26
CA GLU A 90 -5.97 3.18 0.06
C GLU A 90 -6.04 1.91 0.91
N ALA A 91 -6.01 0.73 0.29
CA ALA A 91 -6.05 -0.54 1.00
C ALA A 91 -4.74 -0.81 1.76
N VAL A 92 -3.64 -0.16 1.40
CA VAL A 92 -2.34 -0.28 2.10
C VAL A 92 -2.53 0.03 3.58
N VAL A 93 -3.10 1.20 3.90
CA VAL A 93 -3.26 1.65 5.29
C VAL A 93 -4.16 0.71 6.08
N GLY A 94 -5.27 0.25 5.50
CA GLY A 94 -6.16 -0.73 6.13
C GLY A 94 -5.47 -2.06 6.41
N THR A 95 -4.68 -2.55 5.45
CA THR A 95 -3.95 -3.83 5.60
C THR A 95 -2.80 -3.72 6.60
N LEU A 96 -2.06 -2.61 6.61
CA LEU A 96 -1.02 -2.37 7.60
C LEU A 96 -1.64 -2.22 9.00
N ASN A 97 -2.75 -1.49 9.13
CA ASN A 97 -3.44 -1.36 10.41
C ASN A 97 -3.87 -2.72 10.95
N ALA A 98 -4.51 -3.57 10.13
CA ALA A 98 -4.94 -4.90 10.54
C ALA A 98 -3.77 -5.82 10.93
N LEU A 99 -2.67 -5.79 10.17
CA LEU A 99 -1.52 -6.66 10.43
C LEU A 99 -0.64 -6.16 11.59
N TYR A 100 -0.55 -4.84 11.82
CA TYR A 100 0.25 -4.26 12.91
C TYR A 100 -0.52 -4.08 14.21
N SER A 101 -1.85 -3.97 14.20
CA SER A 101 -2.64 -3.91 15.45
C SER A 101 -2.62 -5.25 16.20
N GLY A 102 -2.16 -6.32 15.56
CA GLY A 102 -2.43 -7.68 16.01
C GLY A 102 -3.92 -8.00 15.85
N GLN A 103 -4.23 -9.26 15.62
CA GLN A 103 -5.62 -9.70 15.63
C GLN A 103 -6.18 -9.48 17.04
N VAL A 104 -6.98 -8.43 17.20
CA VAL A 104 -7.95 -8.41 18.28
C VAL A 104 -8.93 -9.51 17.91
N GLU A 105 -8.78 -10.69 18.52
CA GLU A 105 -9.84 -11.72 18.59
C GLU A 105 -11.05 -11.08 19.29
N GLY A 106 -11.81 -10.31 18.53
CA GLY A 106 -13.13 -9.86 18.91
C GLY A 106 -14.11 -10.97 18.62
N ASP A 107 -14.92 -11.30 19.64
CA ASP A 107 -16.12 -12.14 19.56
C ASP A 107 -16.91 -11.87 18.25
N PRO A 108 -17.57 -12.87 17.63
CA PRO A 108 -18.20 -12.71 16.31
C PRO A 108 -19.19 -11.55 16.33
N MET A 109 -18.76 -10.43 15.76
CA MET A 109 -19.54 -9.20 15.77
C MET A 109 -20.71 -9.39 14.81
N THR A 110 -21.94 -9.25 15.31
CA THR A 110 -23.12 -9.32 14.42
C THR A 110 -23.12 -8.12 13.47
N LEU A 111 -23.64 -8.28 12.24
CA LEU A 111 -23.68 -7.22 11.22
C LEU A 111 -24.29 -5.90 11.72
N LEU A 112 -25.19 -5.97 12.70
CA LEU A 112 -25.84 -4.81 13.32
C LEU A 112 -24.88 -4.06 14.25
N GLN A 113 -24.08 -4.78 15.03
CA GLN A 113 -23.04 -4.20 15.88
C GLN A 113 -21.88 -3.64 15.04
N ALA A 114 -21.50 -4.34 13.96
CA ALA A 114 -20.46 -3.86 13.04
C ALA A 114 -20.88 -2.58 12.30
N SER A 115 -22.16 -2.47 11.90
CA SER A 115 -22.67 -1.27 11.22
C SER A 115 -22.81 -0.08 12.17
N GLU A 116 -23.20 -0.31 13.42
CA GLU A 116 -23.26 0.72 14.46
C GLU A 116 -21.86 1.23 14.83
N ALA A 117 -20.90 0.33 15.05
CA ALA A 117 -19.51 0.69 15.33
C ALA A 117 -18.87 1.47 14.16
N ALA A 118 -19.14 1.07 12.91
CA ALA A 118 -18.67 1.78 11.73
C ALA A 118 -19.32 3.17 11.59
N ALA A 119 -20.61 3.32 11.93
CA ALA A 119 -21.28 4.62 11.89
C ALA A 119 -20.75 5.57 12.97
N MET A 120 -20.50 5.06 14.17
CA MET A 120 -19.91 5.82 15.28
C MET A 120 -18.49 6.27 14.95
N SER A 121 -17.65 5.38 14.40
CA SER A 121 -16.28 5.76 14.03
C SER A 121 -16.26 6.82 12.92
N VAL A 122 -17.16 6.75 11.95
CA VAL A 122 -17.29 7.79 10.91
C VAL A 122 -17.75 9.12 11.52
N TYR A 123 -18.67 9.11 12.48
CA TYR A 123 -19.14 10.31 13.17
C TYR A 123 -18.02 10.96 14.00
N ASP A 124 -17.29 10.17 14.78
CA ASP A 124 -16.20 10.65 15.62
C ASP A 124 -15.08 11.27 14.76
N ASN A 125 -14.65 10.58 13.71
CA ASN A 125 -13.66 11.10 12.75
C ASN A 125 -14.15 12.38 12.03
N ALA A 126 -15.43 12.44 11.66
CA ALA A 126 -16.00 13.62 10.99
C ALA A 126 -16.08 14.83 11.93
N SER A 127 -16.39 14.61 13.21
CA SER A 127 -16.40 15.68 14.21
C SER A 127 -14.98 16.17 14.55
N ALA A 128 -14.00 15.25 14.59
CA ALA A 128 -12.59 15.55 14.78
C ALA A 128 -11.99 16.36 13.62
N LEU A 129 -12.47 16.16 12.39
CA LEU A 129 -12.07 16.97 11.23
C LEU A 129 -12.35 18.47 11.44
N GLY A 130 -13.42 18.81 12.15
CA GLY A 130 -13.75 20.19 12.48
C GLY A 130 -12.71 20.84 13.41
N GLY A 131 -12.18 20.07 14.37
CA GLY A 131 -11.08 20.50 15.25
C GLY A 131 -9.75 20.60 14.51
N ALA A 132 -9.43 19.61 13.67
CA ALA A 132 -8.19 19.58 12.88
C ALA A 132 -8.11 20.72 11.83
N LEU A 133 -9.25 21.20 11.33
CA LEU A 133 -9.31 22.38 10.46
C LEU A 133 -9.09 23.71 11.21
N LEU A 134 -9.36 23.75 12.52
CA LEU A 134 -9.15 24.93 13.36
C LEU A 134 -7.76 24.97 14.03
N ASP A 135 -7.05 23.84 14.06
CA ASP A 135 -5.65 23.75 14.50
C ASP A 135 -4.78 23.00 13.46
N PRO A 136 -4.46 23.66 12.33
CA PRO A 136 -3.66 23.06 11.25
C PRO A 136 -2.18 22.88 11.61
N LEU A 137 -1.76 23.28 12.82
CA LEU A 137 -0.39 23.20 13.34
C LEU A 137 -0.24 22.20 14.51
N GLY A 138 -1.32 21.51 14.90
CA GLY A 138 -1.26 20.34 15.79
C GLY A 138 -0.79 20.62 17.21
N LEU A 139 -1.03 21.83 17.74
CA LEU A 139 -0.65 22.20 19.12
C LEU A 139 -1.63 21.66 20.17
N SER A 140 -2.88 21.37 19.80
CA SER A 140 -3.90 20.78 20.67
C SER A 140 -3.89 19.24 20.68
N LEU A 141 -3.22 18.59 19.72
CA LEU A 141 -3.13 17.12 19.64
C LEU A 141 -2.21 16.50 20.71
N ASN A 142 -1.43 17.30 21.43
CA ASN A 142 -0.56 16.80 22.49
C ASN A 142 -1.33 16.33 23.74
N ASP A 143 -2.58 16.75 23.94
CA ASP A 143 -3.39 16.35 25.11
C ASP A 143 -4.42 15.23 24.81
N ASP A 144 -4.82 15.03 23.54
CA ASP A 144 -5.86 14.05 23.16
C ASP A 144 -5.34 12.83 22.38
N ALA A 145 -4.09 12.81 21.92
CA ALA A 145 -3.48 11.64 21.26
C ALA A 145 -3.28 10.43 22.20
N ALA A 146 -3.61 10.57 23.49
CA ALA A 146 -3.56 9.49 24.47
C ALA A 146 -4.81 8.57 24.46
N ASN A 147 -5.91 8.94 23.78
CA ASN A 147 -7.20 8.25 23.94
C ASN A 147 -7.77 7.55 22.69
N ASP A 148 -7.17 7.64 21.50
CA ASP A 148 -7.59 6.81 20.36
C ASP A 148 -6.80 5.49 20.32
N SER A 149 -7.22 4.57 21.19
CA SER A 149 -6.54 3.34 21.57
C SER A 149 -6.40 2.29 20.45
N SER A 150 -7.01 2.49 19.28
CA SER A 150 -6.92 1.58 18.14
C SER A 150 -5.85 1.99 17.10
N GLN A 151 -5.77 3.29 16.77
CA GLN A 151 -4.79 3.80 15.80
C GLN A 151 -3.41 4.02 16.43
N GLY A 152 -3.34 4.45 17.70
CA GLY A 152 -2.07 4.64 18.40
C GLY A 152 -1.29 3.34 18.62
N ALA A 153 -2.00 2.23 18.87
CA ALA A 153 -1.39 0.90 19.06
C ALA A 153 -0.78 0.36 17.76
N ALA A 154 -1.49 0.48 16.63
CA ALA A 154 -0.99 0.08 15.32
C ALA A 154 0.24 0.92 14.89
N LEU A 155 0.24 2.22 15.15
CA LEU A 155 1.39 3.12 14.91
C LEU A 155 2.60 2.77 15.79
N ALA A 156 2.39 2.48 17.06
CA ALA A 156 3.45 2.06 17.98
C ALA A 156 4.07 0.72 17.57
N ASN A 157 3.24 -0.24 17.17
CA ASN A 157 3.72 -1.53 16.66
C ASN A 157 4.45 -1.36 15.32
N MET A 158 3.92 -0.56 14.40
CA MET A 158 4.58 -0.26 13.13
C MET A 158 5.98 0.34 13.34
N ALA A 159 6.13 1.28 14.27
CA ALA A 159 7.45 1.83 14.63
C ALA A 159 8.41 0.77 15.17
N ALA A 160 7.92 -0.20 15.95
CA ALA A 160 8.71 -1.31 16.44
C ALA A 160 9.18 -2.27 15.31
N TYR A 161 8.33 -2.56 14.32
CA TYR A 161 8.65 -3.47 13.20
C TYR A 161 9.62 -2.86 12.18
N PHE A 162 9.58 -1.55 11.93
CA PHE A 162 10.49 -0.91 10.97
C PHE A 162 11.91 -0.73 11.52
N GLY A 163 12.10 -0.75 12.84
CA GLY A 163 13.41 -0.70 13.52
C GLY A 163 14.19 0.61 13.37
N SER A 164 13.97 1.38 12.30
CA SER A 164 14.55 2.70 12.07
C SER A 164 13.58 3.61 11.30
N ASP A 165 13.54 4.89 11.69
CA ASP A 165 12.73 5.92 11.02
C ASP A 165 13.12 6.09 9.54
N LEU A 166 14.41 5.85 9.23
CA LEU A 166 14.94 5.90 7.87
C LEU A 166 14.34 4.81 6.97
N ALA A 167 14.16 3.59 7.50
CA ALA A 167 13.53 2.49 6.77
C ALA A 167 12.05 2.78 6.50
N ALA A 168 11.33 3.30 7.50
CA ALA A 168 9.92 3.70 7.35
C ALA A 168 9.75 4.81 6.30
N PHE A 169 10.61 5.83 6.33
CA PHE A 169 10.60 6.90 5.33
C PHE A 169 10.88 6.38 3.92
N SER A 170 11.88 5.52 3.77
CA SER A 170 12.22 4.92 2.48
C SER A 170 11.05 4.10 1.93
N TYR A 171 10.38 3.33 2.79
CA TYR A 171 9.15 2.60 2.47
C TYR A 171 8.02 3.51 1.98
N LEU A 172 7.78 4.64 2.63
CA LEU A 172 6.78 5.61 2.16
C LEU A 172 7.15 6.21 0.80
N VAL A 173 8.42 6.57 0.59
CA VAL A 173 8.90 7.04 -0.72
C VAL A 173 8.62 5.99 -1.79
N PHE A 174 8.85 4.71 -1.50
CA PHE A 174 8.52 3.65 -2.45
C PHE A 174 7.02 3.55 -2.72
N ILE A 175 6.16 3.56 -1.69
CA ILE A 175 4.70 3.52 -1.85
C ILE A 175 4.18 4.63 -2.78
N LEU A 176 4.77 5.83 -2.66
CA LEU A 176 4.39 6.98 -3.46
C LEU A 176 4.83 6.88 -4.92
N LEU A 177 5.97 6.24 -5.20
CA LEU A 177 6.56 6.17 -6.55
C LEU A 177 6.33 4.85 -7.31
N TYR A 178 6.04 3.73 -6.63
CA TYR A 178 5.87 2.44 -7.31
C TYR A 178 4.61 2.39 -8.17
N ALA A 179 4.50 1.31 -8.96
CA ALA A 179 3.45 1.05 -9.93
C ALA A 179 2.07 1.67 -9.63
N PRO A 180 1.41 2.24 -10.66
CA PRO A 180 0.04 2.70 -10.54
C PRO A 180 -0.90 1.51 -10.30
N CYS A 181 -2.08 1.78 -9.76
CA CYS A 181 -3.02 0.71 -9.41
C CYS A 181 -3.53 -0.06 -10.64
N VAL A 182 -4.05 -1.27 -10.42
CA VAL A 182 -4.57 -2.16 -11.47
C VAL A 182 -5.60 -1.48 -12.39
N ALA A 183 -6.37 -0.51 -11.89
CA ALA A 183 -7.32 0.25 -12.71
C ALA A 183 -6.62 1.05 -13.82
N VAL A 184 -5.52 1.73 -13.50
CA VAL A 184 -4.73 2.51 -14.46
C VAL A 184 -4.00 1.59 -15.43
N ILE A 185 -3.43 0.49 -14.94
CA ILE A 185 -2.77 -0.51 -15.79
C ILE A 185 -3.78 -1.13 -16.77
N ALA A 186 -5.00 -1.44 -16.31
CA ALA A 186 -6.05 -2.00 -17.16
C ALA A 186 -6.54 -1.01 -18.23
N ALA A 187 -6.60 0.29 -17.92
CA ALA A 187 -6.90 1.33 -18.90
C ALA A 187 -5.76 1.44 -19.93
N MET A 188 -4.52 1.52 -19.47
CA MET A 188 -3.32 1.59 -20.31
C MET A 188 -3.16 0.37 -21.21
N HIS A 189 -3.47 -0.82 -20.71
CA HIS A 189 -3.49 -2.05 -21.49
C HIS A 189 -4.47 -1.95 -22.67
N LYS A 190 -5.65 -1.36 -22.46
CA LYS A 190 -6.66 -1.19 -23.50
C LYS A 190 -6.28 -0.11 -24.52
N GLU A 191 -5.57 0.93 -24.10
CA GLU A 191 -5.25 2.09 -24.94
C GLU A 191 -3.90 1.97 -25.68
N SER A 192 -2.89 1.41 -25.02
CA SER A 192 -1.51 1.36 -25.54
C SER A 192 -0.99 -0.08 -25.71
N GLY A 193 -1.77 -1.09 -25.34
CA GLY A 193 -1.39 -2.50 -25.44
C GLY A 193 -0.49 -2.99 -24.30
N LEU A 194 -0.35 -4.32 -24.21
CA LEU A 194 0.32 -5.01 -23.10
C LEU A 194 1.81 -4.70 -22.97
N LYS A 195 2.50 -4.46 -24.08
CA LYS A 195 3.94 -4.11 -24.08
C LYS A 195 4.18 -2.77 -23.38
N TRP A 196 3.37 -1.76 -23.69
CA TRP A 196 3.50 -0.42 -23.10
C TRP A 196 3.02 -0.39 -21.65
N ALA A 197 1.92 -1.09 -21.32
CA ALA A 197 1.46 -1.21 -19.93
C ALA A 197 2.51 -1.89 -19.03
N GLY A 198 3.13 -2.98 -19.51
CA GLY A 198 4.20 -3.67 -18.79
C GLY A 198 5.46 -2.81 -18.65
N LEU A 199 5.82 -2.05 -19.69
CA LEU A 199 6.95 -1.12 -19.66
C LEU A 199 6.73 -0.02 -18.61
N VAL A 200 5.55 0.60 -18.57
CA VAL A 200 5.25 1.64 -17.57
C VAL A 200 5.24 1.06 -16.16
N PHE A 201 4.60 -0.09 -15.95
CA PHE A 201 4.59 -0.78 -14.65
C PHE A 201 6.00 -1.09 -14.16
N GLY A 202 6.84 -1.68 -15.01
CA GLY A 202 8.22 -2.02 -14.67
C GLY A 202 9.08 -0.78 -14.45
N TRP A 203 8.92 0.24 -15.30
CA TRP A 203 9.69 1.48 -15.22
C TRP A 203 9.40 2.27 -13.95
N THR A 204 8.13 2.51 -13.60
CA THR A 204 7.77 3.27 -12.39
C THR A 204 8.17 2.52 -11.12
N THR A 205 7.97 1.19 -11.09
CA THR A 205 8.41 0.35 -9.96
C THR A 205 9.93 0.36 -9.80
N LEU A 206 10.68 0.29 -10.92
CA LEU A 206 12.14 0.35 -10.90
C LEU A 206 12.64 1.71 -10.42
N VAL A 207 12.08 2.81 -10.92
CA VAL A 207 12.44 4.16 -10.47
C VAL A 207 12.11 4.36 -8.99
N GLY A 208 10.92 3.92 -8.55
CA GLY A 208 10.54 3.98 -7.14
C GLY A 208 11.49 3.18 -6.26
N TYR A 209 11.82 1.95 -6.66
CA TYR A 209 12.72 1.06 -5.90
C TYR A 209 14.12 1.64 -5.78
N ILE A 210 14.67 2.16 -6.88
CA ILE A 210 15.99 2.80 -6.91
C ILE A 210 15.99 4.03 -6.00
N THR A 211 14.96 4.87 -6.10
CA THR A 211 14.87 6.11 -5.31
C THR A 211 14.79 5.81 -3.81
N ALA A 212 13.90 4.90 -3.41
CA ALA A 212 13.74 4.52 -2.01
C ALA A 212 15.00 3.83 -1.45
N THR A 213 15.62 2.94 -2.22
CA THR A 213 16.87 2.28 -1.82
C THR A 213 18.03 3.27 -1.72
N MET A 214 18.12 4.24 -2.62
CA MET A 214 19.12 5.32 -2.53
C MET A 214 18.95 6.15 -1.27
N VAL A 215 17.71 6.52 -0.91
CA VAL A 215 17.43 7.26 0.33
C VAL A 215 17.90 6.48 1.55
N TYR A 216 17.57 5.19 1.64
CA TYR A 216 18.02 4.34 2.74
C TYR A 216 19.55 4.19 2.78
N GLN A 217 20.19 3.96 1.65
CA GLN A 217 21.63 3.70 1.59
C GLN A 217 22.49 4.96 1.79
N VAL A 218 21.98 6.13 1.41
CA VAL A 218 22.62 7.42 1.72
C VAL A 218 22.49 7.73 3.21
N GLY A 219 21.32 7.50 3.81
CA GLY A 219 21.12 7.73 5.25
C GLY A 219 21.88 6.75 6.15
N SER A 220 22.04 5.50 5.72
CA SER A 220 22.78 4.45 6.45
C SER A 220 24.27 4.39 6.12
N PHE A 221 24.79 5.32 5.29
CA PHE A 221 26.17 5.32 4.82
C PHE A 221 27.21 5.33 5.95
N SER A 222 26.89 5.99 7.06
CA SER A 222 27.76 6.07 8.24
C SER A 222 27.89 4.74 9.00
N ALA A 223 26.93 3.81 8.86
CA ALA A 223 26.95 2.53 9.54
C ALA A 223 27.71 1.45 8.73
N HIS A 224 27.48 1.37 7.42
CA HIS A 224 28.07 0.34 6.55
C HIS A 224 28.55 0.90 5.19
N PRO A 225 29.68 1.62 5.14
CA PRO A 225 30.10 2.40 3.96
C PRO A 225 30.39 1.54 2.71
N GLN A 226 30.93 0.32 2.88
CA GLN A 226 31.28 -0.56 1.76
C GLN A 226 30.01 -1.14 1.09
N PHE A 227 29.04 -1.55 1.89
CA PHE A 227 27.79 -2.15 1.40
C PHE A 227 26.90 -1.09 0.72
N SER A 228 26.75 0.08 1.36
CA SER A 228 25.96 1.17 0.80
C SER A 228 26.56 1.71 -0.51
N ALA A 229 27.88 1.83 -0.61
CA ALA A 229 28.54 2.24 -1.86
C ALA A 229 28.34 1.22 -3.00
N ALA A 230 28.43 -0.08 -2.70
CA ALA A 230 28.17 -1.13 -3.67
C ALA A 230 26.74 -1.08 -4.21
N TRP A 231 25.74 -0.94 -3.33
CA TRP A 231 24.34 -0.81 -3.73
C TRP A 231 24.06 0.46 -4.53
N ILE A 232 24.55 1.61 -4.08
CA ILE A 232 24.36 2.89 -4.81
C ILE A 232 24.95 2.79 -6.22
N SER A 233 26.20 2.30 -6.35
CA SER A 233 26.83 2.13 -7.66
C SER A 233 26.08 1.13 -8.55
N GLY A 234 25.64 -0.01 -7.98
CA GLY A 234 24.85 -1.01 -8.70
C GLY A 234 23.52 -0.46 -9.21
N LEU A 235 22.79 0.30 -8.39
CA LEU A 235 21.52 0.91 -8.78
C LEU A 235 21.70 1.99 -9.86
N VAL A 236 22.78 2.79 -9.78
CA VAL A 236 23.12 3.75 -10.84
C VAL A 236 23.40 3.03 -12.17
N VAL A 237 24.13 1.91 -12.14
CA VAL A 237 24.37 1.09 -13.34
C VAL A 237 23.06 0.51 -13.87
N VAL A 238 22.21 -0.04 -13.01
CA VAL A 238 20.90 -0.57 -13.41
C VAL A 238 20.04 0.52 -14.05
N LEU A 239 19.99 1.72 -13.46
CA LEU A 239 19.26 2.85 -14.04
C LEU A 239 19.82 3.24 -15.41
N ALA A 240 21.14 3.34 -15.53
CA ALA A 240 21.80 3.69 -16.79
C ALA A 240 21.53 2.63 -17.87
N LEU A 241 21.58 1.34 -17.53
CA LEU A 241 21.24 0.23 -18.43
C LEU A 241 19.77 0.24 -18.82
N ALA A 242 18.87 0.55 -17.89
CA ALA A 242 17.44 0.65 -18.18
C ALA A 242 17.14 1.81 -19.13
N ILE A 243 17.73 2.99 -18.91
CA ILE A 243 17.63 4.15 -19.82
C ILE A 243 18.23 3.81 -21.19
N PHE A 244 19.39 3.16 -21.22
CA PHE A 244 20.05 2.75 -22.47
C PHE A 244 19.20 1.75 -23.25
N SER A 245 18.59 0.79 -22.56
CA SER A 245 17.70 -0.21 -23.17
C SER A 245 16.45 0.44 -23.74
N LEU A 246 15.86 1.42 -23.04
CA LEU A 246 14.74 2.20 -23.56
C LEU A 246 15.10 2.97 -24.83
N LYS A 247 16.24 3.69 -24.82
CA LYS A 247 16.75 4.41 -26.01
C LYS A 247 17.02 3.49 -27.20
N ARG A 248 17.32 2.21 -26.96
CA ARG A 248 17.56 1.23 -28.01
C ARG A 248 16.27 0.65 -28.59
N VAL A 249 15.19 0.65 -27.81
CA VAL A 249 13.86 0.16 -28.21
C VAL A 249 13.07 1.23 -28.96
N GLY A 250 13.37 2.52 -28.76
CA GLY A 250 12.81 3.64 -29.53
C GLY A 250 12.72 4.91 -28.70
#